data_AF-A0A9J6FLE5-F1
#
_entry.id   AF-A0A9J6FLE5-F1
#
_cell.length_a   1.000
_cell.length_b   1.000
_cell.length_c   1.000
_cell.angle_alpha   90.00
_cell.angle_beta   90.00
_cell.angle_gamma   90.00
#
_symmetry.space_group_name_H-M   'P 1'
#
loop_
_entity.id
_entity.type
_entity.pdbx_description
1 polymer ?
#
loop_
_entity_poly.entity_id
_entity_poly.type
_entity_poly.pdbx_seq_one_letter_code
_entity_poly.pdbx_strand_id
1 'polypeptide(L)'
;MAWNYATCSRSGRKVMEDANHFGLSLLNLPHVYTRIGETSRQADTAPDLTWTSKPQQGTWKVPEDPMGSDNPPIVVIITTGSNKSGKGHKQRETAA
;
A
#
# COMPACT_ATOMS: atom_id res chain seq x y z
N MET A 1 -10.56 2.71 -15.31
CA MET A 1 -11.22 2.89 -14.00
C MET A 1 -10.14 3.27 -12.99
N ALA A 2 -10.42 4.16 -12.04
CA ALA A 2 -9.51 4.44 -10.93
C ALA A 2 -10.22 3.99 -9.65
N TRP A 3 -9.65 3.01 -8.96
CA TRP A 3 -10.04 2.63 -7.58
C TRP A 3 -11.55 2.41 -7.37
N ASN A 4 -12.14 1.61 -8.26
CA ASN A 4 -13.57 1.27 -8.31
C ASN A 4 -14.56 2.43 -8.51
N TYR A 5 -14.08 3.58 -8.95
CA TYR A 5 -14.94 4.57 -9.58
C TYR A 5 -15.27 4.14 -11.03
N ALA A 6 -16.55 4.24 -11.41
CA ALA A 6 -17.04 3.96 -12.76
C ALA A 6 -16.31 4.79 -13.83
N THR A 7 -15.77 5.95 -13.44
CA THR A 7 -15.01 6.84 -14.30
C THR A 7 -13.55 6.92 -13.88
N CYS A 8 -12.63 6.83 -14.85
CA CYS A 8 -11.23 7.19 -14.63
C CYS A 8 -11.10 8.72 -14.60
N SER A 9 -11.07 9.32 -13.41
CA SER A 9 -10.99 10.78 -13.29
C SER A 9 -9.59 11.29 -13.68
N ARG A 10 -9.50 12.55 -14.12
CA ARG A 10 -8.20 13.21 -14.41
C ARG A 10 -7.32 13.20 -13.16
N SER A 11 -7.90 13.46 -11.99
CA SER A 11 -7.21 13.42 -10.70
C SER A 11 -6.68 12.02 -10.41
N GLY A 12 -7.47 10.97 -10.70
CA GLY A 12 -7.05 9.59 -10.49
C GLY A 12 -5.83 9.21 -11.31
N ARG A 13 -5.81 9.60 -12.59
CA ARG A 13 -4.65 9.41 -13.46
C ARG A 13 -3.42 10.16 -12.96
N LYS A 14 -3.59 11.42 -12.55
CA LYS A 14 -2.48 12.23 -12.03
C LYS A 14 -1.82 11.61 -10.79
N VAL A 15 -2.62 11.09 -9.84
CA VAL A 15 -2.07 10.42 -8.65
C VAL A 15 -1.28 9.18 -9.03
N MET A 16 -1.77 8.37 -9.97
CA MET A 16 -1.04 7.19 -10.45
C MET A 16 0.27 7.56 -11.15
N GLU A 17 0.24 8.60 -11.99
CA GLU A 17 1.42 9.12 -12.71
C GLU A 17 2.48 9.64 -11.72
N ASP A 18 2.06 10.46 -10.75
CA ASP A 18 2.96 11.02 -9.73
C ASP A 18 3.56 9.89 -8.87
N ALA A 19 2.76 8.93 -8.42
CA ALA A 19 3.26 7.78 -7.64
C ALA A 19 4.29 6.94 -8.43
N ASN A 20 4.01 6.66 -9.70
CA ASN A 20 4.94 5.96 -10.59
C ASN A 20 6.23 6.77 -10.80
N HIS A 21 6.13 8.08 -10.96
CA HIS A 21 7.28 8.97 -11.10
C HIS A 21 8.24 8.89 -9.90
N PHE A 22 7.70 8.74 -8.69
CA PHE A 22 8.49 8.57 -7.47
C PHE A 22 8.87 7.11 -7.14
N GLY A 23 8.61 6.16 -8.04
CA GLY A 23 8.93 4.75 -7.83
C GLY A 23 8.11 4.08 -6.73
N LEU A 24 6.89 4.58 -6.48
CA LEU A 24 5.97 4.00 -5.52
C LEU A 24 5.09 2.93 -6.20
N SER A 25 4.83 1.86 -5.47
CA SER A 25 3.91 0.80 -5.86
C SER A 25 2.65 0.85 -5.00
N LEU A 26 1.49 0.65 -5.62
CA LEU A 26 0.20 0.57 -4.93
C LEU A 26 0.08 -0.77 -4.17
N LEU A 27 -0.23 -0.72 -2.88
CA LEU A 27 -0.47 -1.92 -2.05
C LEU A 27 -1.94 -2.35 -2.02
N ASN A 28 -2.87 -1.46 -2.40
CA ASN A 28 -4.29 -1.79 -2.43
C ASN A 28 -4.58 -3.03 -3.28
N LEU A 29 -5.48 -3.87 -2.79
CA LEU A 29 -6.01 -4.98 -3.56
C LEU A 29 -7.14 -4.50 -4.48
N PRO A 30 -7.17 -4.94 -5.77
CA PRO A 30 -8.09 -4.41 -6.78
C PRO A 30 -9.59 -4.65 -6.51
N HIS A 31 -9.93 -5.48 -5.52
CA HIS A 31 -11.31 -5.86 -5.18
C HIS A 31 -11.67 -5.59 -3.72
N VAL A 32 -10.86 -4.80 -3.01
CA VAL A 32 -11.12 -4.43 -1.62
C VAL A 32 -11.52 -2.97 -1.56
N TYR A 33 -12.72 -2.72 -1.05
CA TYR A 33 -13.25 -1.37 -0.83
C TYR A 33 -12.72 -0.81 0.48
N THR A 34 -12.45 0.49 0.49
CA THR A 34 -12.01 1.24 1.68
C THR A 34 -13.08 2.21 2.16
N ARG A 35 -14.21 2.28 1.45
CA ARG A 35 -15.39 3.02 1.83
C ARG A 35 -16.65 2.22 1.47
N ILE A 36 -17.55 2.09 2.45
CA ILE A 36 -18.83 1.40 2.36
C ILE A 36 -19.92 2.43 2.03
N GLY A 37 -20.77 2.14 1.05
CA GLY A 37 -21.93 2.99 0.77
C GLY A 37 -22.99 2.86 1.87
N GLU A 38 -23.36 3.95 2.53
CA GLU A 38 -24.36 3.93 3.62
C GLU A 38 -25.81 3.90 3.11
N THR A 39 -26.02 4.20 1.83
CA THR A 39 -27.35 4.28 1.22
C THR A 39 -27.40 3.50 -0.09
N SER A 40 -28.60 3.09 -0.51
CA SER A 40 -28.82 2.39 -1.78
C SER A 40 -28.40 3.17 -3.04
N ARG A 41 -28.08 4.47 -2.89
CA ARG A 41 -27.59 5.35 -3.96
C ARG A 41 -26.06 5.48 -3.99
N GLN A 42 -25.36 4.90 -3.03
CA GLN A 42 -23.91 4.94 -2.91
C GLN A 42 -23.34 3.55 -3.13
N ALA A 43 -22.42 3.42 -4.08
CA ALA A 43 -21.66 2.20 -4.27
C ALA A 43 -20.44 2.19 -3.34
N ASP A 44 -19.97 0.99 -3.00
CA ASP A 44 -18.69 0.82 -2.32
C ASP A 44 -17.56 1.28 -3.23
N THR A 45 -16.54 1.91 -2.63
CA THR A 45 -15.43 2.54 -3.36
C THR A 45 -14.10 2.31 -2.64
N ALA A 46 -12.98 2.60 -3.32
CA ALA A 46 -11.65 2.48 -2.73
C ALA A 46 -10.85 3.80 -2.81
N PRO A 47 -11.35 4.92 -2.26
CA PRO A 47 -10.66 6.22 -2.34
C PRO A 47 -9.35 6.28 -1.55
N ASP A 48 -9.17 5.41 -0.54
CA ASP A 48 -8.02 5.44 0.35
C ASP A 48 -6.90 4.56 -0.21
N LEU A 49 -5.74 5.17 -0.45
CA LEU A 49 -4.64 4.53 -1.18
C LEU A 49 -3.42 4.37 -0.30
N THR A 50 -2.84 3.17 -0.31
CA THR A 50 -1.58 2.86 0.37
C THR A 50 -0.49 2.63 -0.66
N TRP A 51 0.57 3.42 -0.58
CA TRP A 51 1.72 3.36 -1.49
C TRP A 51 2.98 2.98 -0.74
N THR A 52 3.90 2.27 -1.40
CA THR A 52 5.19 1.89 -0.81
C THR A 52 6.31 1.90 -1.84
N SER A 53 7.53 2.20 -1.39
CA SER A 53 8.74 1.97 -2.18
C SER A 53 9.30 0.55 -2.02
N LYS A 54 8.70 -0.29 -1.15
CA LYS A 54 9.18 -1.65 -0.83
C LYS A 54 8.01 -2.64 -0.74
N PRO A 55 7.44 -3.09 -1.87
CA PRO A 55 6.22 -3.90 -1.89
C PRO A 55 6.36 -5.30 -1.27
N GLN A 56 7.57 -5.86 -1.21
CA GLN A 56 7.80 -7.22 -0.69
C GLN A 56 7.80 -7.33 0.84
N GLN A 57 7.68 -6.22 1.58
CA GLN A 57 7.91 -6.20 3.02
C GLN A 57 6.65 -6.12 3.86
N GLY A 58 5.45 -6.30 3.31
CA GLY A 58 4.26 -6.23 4.15
C GLY A 58 3.00 -6.90 3.63
N THR A 59 2.06 -7.07 4.55
CA THR A 59 0.68 -7.45 4.25
C THR A 59 -0.22 -6.23 4.38
N TRP A 60 -1.26 -6.19 3.54
CA TRP A 60 -2.23 -5.10 3.48
C TRP A 60 -3.64 -5.70 3.59
N LYS A 61 -4.48 -5.13 4.45
CA LYS A 61 -5.88 -5.54 4.57
C LYS A 61 -6.76 -4.41 5.09
N VAL A 62 -8.06 -4.53 4.77
CA VAL A 62 -9.14 -3.77 5.38
C VAL A 62 -9.91 -4.74 6.30
N PRO A 63 -9.96 -4.53 7.62
CA PRO A 63 -10.78 -5.33 8.52
C PRO A 63 -12.27 -5.18 8.23
N GLU A 64 -13.05 -6.18 8.61
CA GLU A 64 -14.51 -6.19 8.41
C GLU A 64 -15.24 -5.20 9.31
N ASP A 65 -14.72 -4.94 10.52
CA ASP A 65 -15.32 -3.99 11.47
C ASP A 65 -14.93 -2.55 11.09
N PRO A 66 -15.87 -1.73 10.64
CA PRO A 66 -15.60 -0.36 10.26
C PRO A 66 -15.63 0.61 11.44
N MET A 67 -15.83 0.12 12.67
CA MET A 67 -15.79 0.89 13.91
C MET A 67 -16.75 2.09 13.92
N GLY A 68 -17.90 1.96 13.26
CA GLY A 68 -18.93 3.00 13.16
C GLY A 68 -18.65 4.11 12.14
N SER A 69 -17.65 3.95 11.27
CA SER A 69 -17.38 4.83 10.13
C SER A 69 -17.82 4.18 8.81
N ASP A 70 -18.06 4.94 7.75
CA ASP A 70 -18.15 4.42 6.38
C ASP A 70 -16.77 4.07 5.79
N ASN A 71 -15.68 4.49 6.44
CA ASN A 71 -14.30 4.20 6.07
C ASN A 71 -13.63 3.28 7.13
N PRO A 72 -13.62 1.95 6.92
CA PRO A 72 -12.91 1.03 7.82
C PRO A 72 -11.40 1.35 7.90
N PRO A 73 -10.74 1.03 9.02
CA PRO A 73 -9.30 1.22 9.16
C PRO A 73 -8.53 0.39 8.12
N ILE A 74 -7.36 0.89 7.68
CA ILE A 74 -6.43 0.12 6.85
C ILE A 74 -5.32 -0.41 7.74
N VAL A 75 -5.07 -1.72 7.67
CA VAL A 75 -3.99 -2.37 8.43
C VAL A 75 -2.87 -2.78 7.49
N VAL A 76 -1.68 -2.27 7.79
CA VAL A 76 -0.44 -2.62 7.09
C VAL A 76 0.53 -3.22 8.10
N ILE A 77 0.96 -4.46 7.87
CA ILE A 77 1.98 -5.11 8.70
C ILE A 77 3.28 -5.11 7.91
N ILE A 78 4.30 -4.45 8.44
CA ILE A 78 5.61 -4.34 7.78
C ILE A 78 6.60 -5.22 8.53
N THR A 79 7.30 -6.09 7.80
CA THR A 79 8.41 -6.87 8.35
C THR A 79 9.69 -6.06 8.29
N THR A 80 10.20 -5.68 9.47
CA THR A 80 11.46 -4.95 9.60
C THR A 80 12.62 -5.94 9.75
N GLY A 81 13.09 -6.49 8.63
CA GLY A 81 14.33 -7.26 8.60
C GLY A 81 15.54 -6.32 8.61
N SER A 82 16.41 -6.42 9.62
CA SER A 82 17.72 -5.77 9.60
C SER A 82 18.52 -6.32 8.41
N ASN A 83 19.04 -5.43 7.55
CA ASN A 83 20.07 -5.77 6.59
C ASN A 83 21.32 -6.23 7.36
N LYS A 84 21.37 -7.48 7.81
CA LYS A 84 22.64 -8.14 8.13
C LYS A 84 23.28 -8.54 6.80
N SER A 85 23.80 -7.54 6.08
CA SER A 85 24.88 -7.81 5.14
C SER A 85 26.10 -8.21 5.98
N GLY A 86 26.19 -9.50 6.31
CA GLY A 86 27.39 -10.09 6.87
C GLY A 86 28.51 -10.03 5.84
N LYS A 87 29.22 -8.90 5.77
CA LYS A 87 30.59 -8.88 5.28
C LYS A 87 31.49 -9.02 6.51
N GLY A 88 31.75 -10.28 6.88
CA GLY A 88 32.87 -10.60 7.75
C GLY A 88 34.15 -10.09 7.09
N HIS A 89 34.71 -9.01 7.60
CA HIS A 89 36.10 -8.66 7.35
C HIS A 89 36.94 -9.75 8.02
N LYS A 90 37.36 -10.77 7.26
CA LYS A 90 38.53 -11.56 7.65
C LYS A 90 39.72 -10.61 7.59
N GLN A 91 40.15 -10.13 8.75
CA GLN A 91 41.49 -9.57 8.89
C GLN A 91 42.45 -10.69 8.49
N ARG A 92 43.20 -10.48 7.40
CA ARG A 92 44.38 -11.30 7.12
C ARG A 92 45.45 -10.86 8.11
N GLU A 93 45.82 -11.75 9.02
CA GLU A 93 47.10 -11.66 9.72
C GLU A 93 48.21 -11.71 8.66
N THR A 94 48.94 -10.61 8.51
CA THR A 94 50.26 -10.62 7.91
C THR A 94 51.26 -10.91 9.01
N ALA A 95 51.78 -12.13 9.01
CA ALA A 95 53.05 -12.45 9.65
C ALA A 95 54.18 -12.05 8.70
N ALA A 96 55.09 -11.19 9.18
CA ALA A 96 56.47 -11.06 8.74
C ALA A 96 57.26 -10.36 9.85
#